data_AF-A0A378JBV5-F1
#
_entry.id   AF-A0A378JBV5-F1
#
_cell.length_a   1.000
_cell.length_b   1.000
_cell.length_c   1.000
_cell.angle_alpha   90.00
_cell.angle_beta   90.00
_cell.angle_gamma   90.00
#
_symmetry.space_group_name_H-M   'P 1'
#
loop_
_entity.id
_entity.type
_entity.pdbx_description
1 polymer ?
#
loop_
_entity_poly.entity_id
_entity_poly.type
_entity_poly.pdbx_seq_one_letter_code
_entity_poly.pdbx_strand_id
1 'polypeptide(L)' 'MADIINLNKKRKAKNRLEKEKKASENRIRFGRTKKEKQIAKQDNERNERYLNGHKLEKKEKK' A
#
# COMPACT_ATOMS: atom_id res chain seq x y z
N MET A 1 24.75 -8.78 -37.66
CA MET A 1 24.11 -9.66 -36.66
C MET A 1 22.85 -8.93 -36.19
N ALA A 2 21.65 -9.41 -36.50
CA ALA A 2 20.42 -8.73 -36.09
C ALA A 2 19.90 -9.35 -34.79
N ASP A 3 19.72 -8.54 -33.75
CA ASP A 3 19.11 -9.00 -32.50
C ASP A 3 17.61 -9.20 -32.69
N ILE A 4 17.21 -10.45 -32.91
CA ILE A 4 15.80 -10.81 -33.01
C ILE A 4 15.18 -10.83 -31.61
N ILE A 5 14.57 -9.72 -31.23
CA ILE A 5 13.89 -9.60 -29.94
C ILE A 5 12.50 -10.25 -30.02
N ASN A 6 12.28 -11.27 -29.20
CA ASN A 6 10.97 -11.90 -29.08
C ASN A 6 10.03 -11.08 -28.16
N LEU A 7 9.12 -10.32 -28.77
CA LEU A 7 8.15 -9.48 -28.08
C LEU A 7 7.18 -10.27 -27.17
N ASN A 8 6.89 -11.53 -27.49
CA ASN A 8 6.06 -12.38 -26.64
C ASN A 8 6.75 -12.69 -25.31
N LYS A 9 8.06 -12.98 -25.33
CA LYS A 9 8.84 -13.18 -24.10
C LYS A 9 8.86 -11.91 -23.26
N LYS A 10 9.06 -10.73 -23.87
CA LYS A 10 9.02 -9.42 -23.19
C LYS A 10 7.67 -9.15 -22.53
N ARG A 11 6.56 -9.40 -23.23
CA ARG A 11 5.20 -9.25 -22.68
C ARG A 11 4.94 -10.19 -21.51
N LYS A 12 5.34 -11.46 -21.61
CA LYS A 12 5.22 -12.44 -20.53
C LYS A 12 6.02 -12.03 -19.29
N ALA A 13 7.24 -11.52 -19.47
CA ALA A 13 8.06 -11.00 -18.38
C ALA A 13 7.38 -9.82 -17.66
N LYS A 14 6.85 -8.84 -18.41
CA LYS A 14 6.09 -7.72 -17.83
C LYS A 14 4.90 -8.20 -17.01
N ASN A 15 4.09 -9.10 -17.57
CA ASN A 15 2.91 -9.65 -16.88
C ASN A 15 3.29 -10.42 -15.61
N ARG A 16 4.42 -11.13 -15.60
CA ARG A 16 4.92 -11.85 -14.41
C ARG A 16 5.30 -10.86 -13.30
N LEU A 17 6.04 -9.80 -13.63
CA LEU A 17 6.43 -8.76 -12.69
C LEU A 17 5.21 -8.04 -12.08
N GLU A 18 4.20 -7.72 -12.89
CA GLU A 18 2.97 -7.11 -12.39
C GLU A 18 2.21 -8.04 -11.43
N LYS A 19 2.13 -9.34 -11.74
CA LYS A 19 1.52 -10.34 -10.86
C LYS A 19 2.27 -10.46 -9.54
N GLU A 20 3.60 -10.42 -9.57
CA GLU A 20 4.43 -10.51 -8.37
C GLU A 20 4.25 -9.29 -7.45
N LYS A 21 4.21 -8.08 -8.03
CA LYS A 21 3.88 -6.84 -7.28
C LYS A 21 2.50 -6.91 -6.65
N LYS A 22 1.49 -7.35 -7.39
CA LYS A 22 0.14 -7.54 -6.84
C LYS A 22 0.12 -8.60 -5.73
N ALA A 23 0.89 -9.66 -5.86
CA ALA A 23 0.99 -10.70 -4.84
C ALA A 23 1.67 -10.19 -3.56
N SER A 24 2.74 -9.39 -3.66
CA SER A 24 3.38 -8.79 -2.48
C SER A 24 2.45 -7.81 -1.77
N GLU A 25 1.76 -6.95 -2.51
CA GLU A 25 0.72 -6.07 -1.96
C GLU A 25 -0.39 -6.87 -1.26
N ASN A 26 -0.86 -7.94 -1.88
CA ASN A 26 -1.90 -8.78 -1.29
C ASN A 26 -1.41 -9.55 -0.06
N ARG A 27 -0.16 -10.00 0.00
CA ARG A 27 0.41 -10.56 1.24
C ARG A 27 0.42 -9.52 2.36
N ILE A 28 0.73 -8.26 2.07
CA ILE A 28 0.70 -7.20 3.07
C ILE A 28 -0.74 -6.88 3.50
N ARG A 29 -1.69 -6.79 2.55
CA ARG A 29 -3.09 -6.44 2.84
C ARG A 29 -3.86 -7.59 3.51
N PHE A 30 -3.69 -8.80 3.01
CA PHE A 30 -4.49 -9.97 3.36
C PHE A 30 -3.73 -10.99 4.21
N GLY A 31 -2.40 -10.97 4.25
CA GLY A 31 -1.59 -11.84 5.11
C GLY A 31 -1.52 -11.40 6.57
N ARG A 32 -2.01 -10.19 6.89
CA ARG A 32 -2.17 -9.76 8.29
C ARG A 32 -3.30 -10.54 8.95
N THR A 33 -3.00 -11.11 10.11
CA THR A 33 -3.96 -11.78 10.98
C THR A 33 -4.98 -10.77 11.55
N LYS A 34 -6.13 -11.27 12.04
CA LYS A 34 -7.17 -10.42 12.64
C LYS A 34 -6.63 -9.57 13.81
N LYS A 35 -5.72 -10.15 14.61
CA LYS A 35 -5.08 -9.48 15.76
C LYS A 35 -4.20 -8.30 15.30
N GLU A 36 -3.36 -8.51 14.30
CA GLU A 36 -2.49 -7.44 13.77
C GLU A 36 -3.28 -6.31 13.12
N LYS A 37 -4.38 -6.62 12.42
CA LYS A 37 -5.29 -5.60 11.88
C LYS A 37 -5.95 -4.77 12.98
N GLN A 38 -6.34 -5.41 14.09
CA GLN A 38 -6.97 -4.72 15.21
C GLN A 38 -5.97 -3.78 15.93
N ILE A 39 -4.75 -4.24 16.16
CA ILE A 39 -3.67 -3.42 16.76
C ILE A 39 -3.41 -2.20 15.88
N ALA A 40 -3.19 -2.40 14.57
CA ALA A 40 -2.97 -1.28 13.64
C ALA A 40 -4.14 -0.28 13.59
N LYS A 41 -5.39 -0.78 13.70
CA LYS A 41 -6.57 0.09 13.78
C LYS A 41 -6.58 0.91 15.08
N GLN A 42 -6.30 0.28 16.21
CA GLN A 42 -6.24 0.97 17.51
C GLN A 42 -5.13 2.02 17.54
N ASP A 43 -3.97 1.72 16.97
CA ASP A 43 -2.86 2.67 16.85
C ASP A 43 -3.24 3.87 15.96
N ASN A 44 -3.89 3.62 14.83
CA ASN A 44 -4.39 4.68 13.97
C ASN A 44 -5.43 5.56 14.69
N GLU A 45 -6.42 4.97 15.37
CA GLU A 45 -7.39 5.73 16.14
C GLU A 45 -6.75 6.55 17.26
N ARG A 46 -5.74 6.00 17.95
CA ARG A 46 -4.98 6.73 18.97
C ARG A 46 -4.25 7.92 18.36
N ASN A 47 -3.60 7.72 17.22
CA ASN A 47 -2.88 8.78 16.51
C ASN A 47 -3.84 9.86 15.98
N GLU A 48 -5.01 9.48 15.46
CA GLU A 48 -6.05 10.42 15.05
C GLU A 48 -6.58 11.23 16.23
N ARG A 49 -6.86 10.58 17.37
CA ARG A 49 -7.28 11.29 18.59
C ARG A 49 -6.20 12.23 19.10
N TYR A 50 -4.94 11.79 19.08
CA TYR A 50 -3.79 12.63 19.46
C TYR A 50 -3.69 13.85 18.54
N LEU A 51 -3.73 13.64 17.22
CA LEU A 51 -3.69 14.72 16.25
C LEU A 51 -4.87 15.69 16.39
N ASN A 52 -6.09 15.17 16.59
CA ASN A 52 -7.28 15.97 16.80
C ASN A 52 -7.21 16.78 18.10
N GLY A 53 -6.69 16.19 19.19
CA GLY A 53 -6.48 16.92 20.45
C GLY A 53 -5.43 18.03 20.34
N HIS A 54 -4.47 17.87 19.44
CA HIS A 54 -3.46 18.90 19.12
C HIS A 54 -3.86 19.81 17.96
N LYS A 55 -5.02 19.59 17.34
CA LYS A 55 -5.54 20.45 16.29
C LYS A 55 -6.09 21.71 16.95
N LEU A 56 -5.27 22.76 16.98
CA LEU A 56 -5.78 24.11 17.14
C LEU A 56 -6.70 24.37 15.94
N GLU A 57 -8.00 24.52 16.19
CA GLU A 57 -8.88 25.10 15.18
C GLU A 57 -8.26 26.44 14.79
N LYS A 58 -7.70 26.50 13.57
CA LYS A 58 -7.40 27.79 12.97
C LYS A 58 -8.76 28.46 12.86
N LYS A 59 -9.08 29.33 13.82
CA LYS A 59 -10.06 30.39 13.67
C LYS A 59 -9.89 30.89 12.25
N GLU A 60 -10.89 30.64 11.42
CA GLU A 60 -10.98 31.27 10.12
C GLU A 60 -10.73 32.76 10.37
N LYS A 61 -9.64 33.26 9.78
CA LYS A 61 -9.32 34.67 9.87
C LYS A 61 -10.49 35.40 9.24
N LYS A 62 -11.15 36.17 10.10
CA LYS A 62 -12.18 37.16 9.78
C LYS A 62 -11.78 38.04 8.61
#